data_AF-A0A292ZE09-F1
#
_entry.id   AF-A0A292ZE09-F1
#
_cell.length_a   1.000
_cell.length_b   1.000
_cell.length_c   1.000
_cell.angle_alpha   90.00
_cell.angle_beta   90.00
_cell.angle_gamma   90.00
#
_symmetry.space_group_name_H-M   'P 1'
#
loop_
_entity.id
_entity.type
_entity.pdbx_description
1 polymer ?
#
loop_
_entity_poly.entity_id
_entity_poly.type
_entity_poly.pdbx_seq_one_letter_code
_entity_poly.pdbx_strand_id
1 'polypeptide(L)'
;MIRAPKICGGSHIRAGLSGYVAELSAALVGADVGLPTTHLDDHAAYIGSWLSILRRDNRALLTAAARAEEAAGYLLRATGLAREDVDEQAAA
;
A
#
# COMPACT_ATOMS: atom_id res chain seq x y z
N MET A 1 19.53 27.86 32.68
CA MET A 1 19.37 26.40 32.48
C MET A 1 17.93 26.12 32.06
N ILE A 2 17.67 25.89 30.77
CA ILE A 2 16.34 25.50 30.28
C ILE A 2 16.50 24.12 29.64
N ARG A 3 15.89 23.10 30.25
CA ARG A 3 15.83 21.73 29.73
C ARG A 3 14.71 21.69 28.68
N ALA A 4 15.07 21.40 27.43
CA ALA A 4 14.09 21.10 26.40
C ALA A 4 13.38 19.75 26.69
N PRO A 5 12.07 19.64 26.49
CA PRO A 5 11.37 18.38 26.72
C PRO A 5 11.69 17.40 25.59
N LYS A 6 12.04 16.16 25.97
CA LYS A 6 12.14 15.05 25.03
C LYS A 6 10.73 14.68 24.57
N ILE A 7 10.38 15.10 23.35
CA ILE A 7 9.27 14.53 22.59
C ILE A 7 9.69 13.15 22.07
N CYS A 8 9.77 12.18 22.99
CA CYS A 8 9.82 10.77 22.68
C CYS A 8 8.47 10.19 23.12
N GLY A 9 7.54 10.06 22.19
CA GLY A 9 6.18 9.61 22.50
C GLY A 9 5.38 9.23 21.27
N GLY A 10 5.67 8.05 20.71
CA GLY A 10 4.69 7.24 20.00
C GLY A 10 4.18 7.74 18.64
N SER A 11 4.94 7.52 17.57
CA SER A 11 4.38 7.42 16.21
C SER A 11 5.32 6.69 15.24
N HIS A 12 5.81 5.51 15.61
CA HIS A 12 6.66 4.70 14.72
C HIS A 12 5.87 3.66 13.89
N ILE A 13 4.56 3.49 14.11
CA ILE A 13 3.78 2.48 13.39
C ILE A 13 3.19 3.03 12.07
N ARG A 14 2.83 4.32 12.02
CA ARG A 14 2.23 4.89 10.79
C ARG A 14 3.25 5.22 9.70
N ALA A 15 4.48 5.61 10.07
CA ALA A 15 5.54 5.90 9.09
C ALA A 15 6.09 4.64 8.40
N GLY A 16 5.92 3.44 8.99
CA GLY A 16 6.42 2.19 8.42
C GLY A 16 5.53 1.60 7.32
N LEU A 17 4.24 1.97 7.28
CA LEU A 17 3.27 1.41 6.32
C LEU A 17 3.14 2.23 5.03
N SER A 18 3.58 3.49 5.02
CA SER A 18 3.48 4.35 3.83
C SER A 18 4.28 3.81 2.65
N GLY A 19 5.42 3.15 2.90
CA GLY A 19 6.19 2.45 1.86
C GLY A 19 5.38 1.34 1.19
N TYR A 20 4.74 0.48 1.99
CA TYR A 20 3.88 -0.59 1.46
C TYR A 20 2.66 -0.06 0.73
N VAL A 21 2.03 1.02 1.22
CA VAL A 21 0.92 1.67 0.52
C VAL A 21 1.38 2.17 -0.85
N ALA A 22 2.55 2.82 -0.93
CA ALA A 22 3.08 3.36 -2.18
C ALA A 22 3.44 2.25 -3.18
N GLU A 23 4.14 1.20 -2.73
CA GLU A 23 4.51 0.06 -3.57
C GLU A 23 3.28 -0.68 -4.09
N LEU A 24 2.29 -0.96 -3.24
CA LEU A 24 1.04 -1.59 -3.66
C LEU A 24 0.24 -0.69 -4.61
N SER A 25 0.17 0.62 -4.36
CA SER A 25 -0.52 1.56 -5.25
C SER A 25 0.12 1.60 -6.64
N ALA A 26 1.45 1.61 -6.69
CA ALA A 26 2.20 1.59 -7.95
C ALA A 26 1.96 0.29 -8.72
N ALA A 27 1.90 -0.86 -8.03
CA ALA A 27 1.58 -2.14 -8.65
C ALA A 27 0.14 -2.19 -9.20
N LEU A 28 -0.84 -1.68 -8.45
CA LEU A 28 -2.24 -1.61 -8.89
C LEU A 28 -2.40 -0.70 -10.12
N VAL A 29 -1.90 0.54 -10.04
CA VAL A 29 -1.93 1.48 -11.17
C VAL A 29 -1.18 0.88 -12.38
N GLY A 30 -0.02 0.28 -12.14
CA GLY A 30 0.77 -0.37 -13.18
C GLY A 30 -0.01 -1.47 -13.91
N ALA A 31 -0.77 -2.29 -13.18
CA ALA A 31 -1.64 -3.29 -13.78
C ALA A 31 -2.75 -2.63 -14.63
N ASP A 32 -3.37 -1.56 -14.15
CA ASP A 32 -4.44 -0.87 -14.86
C ASP A 32 -3.98 -0.17 -16.15
N VAL A 33 -2.75 0.34 -16.18
CA VAL A 33 -2.17 0.96 -17.38
C VAL A 33 -1.42 -0.03 -18.30
N GLY A 34 -1.42 -1.32 -17.96
CA GLY A 34 -0.79 -2.37 -18.77
C GLY A 34 0.74 -2.40 -18.69
N LEU A 35 1.34 -1.91 -17.61
CA LEU A 35 2.78 -2.06 -17.39
C LEU A 35 3.14 -3.53 -17.12
N PRO A 36 4.32 -4.00 -17.59
CA PRO A 36 4.77 -5.35 -17.33
C PRO A 36 4.90 -5.62 -15.82
N THR A 37 4.23 -6.66 -15.33
CA THR A 37 4.29 -7.14 -13.94
C THR A 37 5.28 -8.29 -13.77
N THR A 38 6.39 -8.26 -14.52
CA THR A 38 7.38 -9.35 -14.50
C THR A 38 7.86 -9.63 -13.08
N HIS A 39 7.92 -10.92 -12.72
CA HIS A 39 8.49 -11.37 -11.45
C HIS A 39 9.93 -10.85 -11.30
N LEU A 40 10.23 -10.25 -10.15
CA LEU A 40 11.56 -9.79 -9.82
C LEU A 40 12.27 -10.89 -9.00
N ASP A 41 13.30 -11.50 -9.55
CA ASP A 41 14.04 -12.61 -8.94
C ASP A 41 14.79 -12.17 -7.65
N ASP A 42 14.09 -11.97 -6.53
CA ASP A 42 14.60 -12.04 -5.14
C ASP A 42 13.44 -11.91 -4.12
N HIS A 43 12.61 -12.93 -4.02
CA HIS A 43 11.33 -12.86 -3.30
C HIS A 43 11.38 -13.28 -1.81
N ALA A 44 12.48 -13.86 -1.34
CA ALA A 44 12.54 -14.40 0.02
C ALA A 44 12.74 -13.30 1.09
N ALA A 45 13.40 -12.19 0.73
CA ALA A 45 13.82 -11.16 1.68
C ALA A 45 12.64 -10.39 2.32
N TYR A 46 11.53 -10.19 1.60
CA TYR A 46 10.38 -9.44 2.13
C TYR A 46 9.50 -10.26 3.09
N ILE A 47 9.55 -11.59 3.02
CA ILE A 47 8.74 -12.47 3.89
C ILE A 47 9.11 -12.24 5.37
N GLY A 48 10.41 -12.10 5.67
CA GLY A 48 10.86 -11.79 7.03
C GLY A 48 10.34 -10.44 7.54
N SER A 49 10.32 -9.43 6.67
CA SER A 49 9.79 -8.10 6.97
C SER A 49 8.27 -8.15 7.23
N TRP A 50 7.51 -8.82 6.36
CA TRP A 50 6.06 -9.00 6.50
C TRP A 50 5.70 -9.73 7.79
N LEU A 51 6.41 -10.82 8.12
CA LEU A 51 6.21 -11.56 9.37
C LEU A 51 6.51 -10.71 10.61
N SER A 52 7.47 -9.79 10.54
CA SER A 52 7.73 -8.84 11.65
C SER A 52 6.58 -7.84 11.82
N ILE A 53 5.96 -7.39 10.73
CA ILE A 53 4.85 -6.45 10.76
C ILE A 53 3.58 -7.14 11.27
N LEU A 54 3.25 -8.31 10.72
CA LEU A 54 2.06 -9.07 11.08
C LEU A 54 2.07 -9.54 12.54
N ARG A 55 3.25 -9.84 13.11
CA ARG A 55 3.40 -10.15 14.54
C ARG A 55 3.09 -8.95 15.45
N ARG A 56 3.29 -7.73 14.97
CA ARG A 56 2.99 -6.49 15.72
C ARG A 56 1.54 -6.07 15.53
N ASP A 57 1.03 -6.19 14.31
CA ASP A 57 -0.34 -5.86 13.94
C ASP A 57 -0.77 -6.73 12.75
N ASN A 58 -1.69 -7.66 13.01
CA ASN A 58 -2.19 -8.59 12.00
C ASN A 58 -3.07 -7.92 10.93
N ARG A 59 -3.56 -6.70 11.16
CA ARG A 59 -4.37 -5.93 10.21
C ARG A 59 -3.53 -4.94 9.42
N ALA A 60 -2.25 -4.77 9.74
CA ALA A 60 -1.40 -3.76 9.12
C ALA A 60 -1.31 -3.92 7.60
N LEU A 61 -1.17 -5.16 7.10
CA LEU A 61 -1.10 -5.43 5.66
C LEU A 61 -2.43 -5.15 4.97
N LEU A 62 -3.56 -5.58 5.55
CA LEU A 62 -4.90 -5.30 5.02
C LEU A 62 -5.20 -3.80 5.02
N THR A 63 -4.75 -3.09 6.05
CA THR A 63 -4.90 -1.64 6.16
C THR A 63 -4.09 -0.94 5.08
N ALA A 64 -2.84 -1.36 4.85
CA ALA A 64 -2.02 -0.83 3.78
C ALA A 64 -2.63 -1.11 2.39
N ALA A 65 -3.15 -2.31 2.17
CA ALA A 65 -3.82 -2.68 0.93
C ALA A 65 -5.07 -1.82 0.65
N ALA A 66 -5.96 -1.66 1.64
CA ALA A 66 -7.15 -0.83 1.48
C ALA A 66 -6.81 0.64 1.19
N ARG A 67 -5.76 1.17 1.81
CA ARG A 67 -5.25 2.52 1.52
C ARG A 67 -4.62 2.63 0.14
N ALA A 68 -3.94 1.58 -0.32
CA ALA A 68 -3.35 1.55 -1.64
C ALA A 68 -4.42 1.52 -2.73
N GLU A 69 -5.50 0.76 -2.53
CA GLU A 69 -6.65 0.70 -3.42
C GLU A 69 -7.35 2.07 -3.54
N GLU A 70 -7.59 2.74 -2.39
CA GLU A 70 -8.14 4.10 -2.35
C GLU A 70 -7.27 5.09 -3.16
N ALA A 71 -5.94 5.02 -2.97
CA ALA A 71 -4.99 5.88 -3.66
C ALA A 71 -4.90 5.59 -5.16
N ALA A 72 -4.82 4.32 -5.56
CA ALA A 72 -4.79 3.90 -6.95
C ALA A 72 -6.08 4.34 -7.68
N GLY A 73 -7.24 4.09 -7.08
CA GLY A 73 -8.53 4.51 -7.63
C GLY A 73 -8.64 6.03 -7.78
N TYR A 74 -8.10 6.80 -6.83
CA TYR A 74 -8.00 8.25 -6.97
C TYR A 74 -7.12 8.65 -8.17
N LEU A 75 -5.92 8.07 -8.31
CA LEU A 75 -4.99 8.40 -9.39
C LEU A 75 -5.58 8.09 -10.77
N LEU A 76 -6.23 6.94 -10.93
CA LEU A 76 -6.85 6.54 -12.19
C LEU A 76 -8.00 7.46 -12.57
N ARG A 77 -8.87 7.81 -11.63
CA ARG A 77 -9.95 8.79 -11.87
C ARG A 77 -9.39 10.19 -12.18
N ALA A 78 -8.39 10.64 -11.43
CA ALA A 78 -7.79 11.96 -11.62
C ALA A 78 -7.06 12.10 -12.97
N THR A 79 -6.57 10.99 -13.54
CA THR A 79 -5.88 10.96 -14.82
C THR A 79 -6.78 10.58 -16.00
N GLY A 80 -8.04 10.22 -15.75
CA GLY A 80 -8.95 9.72 -16.80
C GLY A 80 -8.59 8.32 -17.31
N LEU A 81 -7.76 7.59 -16.57
CA LEU A 81 -7.32 6.22 -16.89
C LEU A 81 -8.10 5.16 -16.11
N ALA A 82 -9.14 5.57 -15.37
CA ALA A 82 -10.07 4.63 -14.75
C ALA A 82 -10.64 3.73 -15.84
N ARG A 83 -10.55 2.41 -15.62
CA ARG A 83 -11.27 1.45 -16.46
C ARG A 83 -12.75 1.82 -16.39
N GLU A 84 -13.42 1.90 -17.53
CA GLU A 84 -14.88 1.86 -17.55
C GLU A 84 -15.24 0.45 -17.10
N ASP A 85 -15.68 0.31 -15.85
CA ASP A 85 -16.24 -0.94 -15.36
C ASP A 85 -17.47 -1.23 -16.22
N VAL A 86 -17.33 -2.11 -17.21
CA VAL A 86 -18.48 -2.76 -17.83
C VAL A 86 -19.20 -3.46 -16.67
N ASP A 87 -20.46 -3.08 -16.44
CA ASP A 87 -21.37 -3.55 -15.38
C ASP A 87 -21.54 -5.09 -15.36
N GLU A 88 -20.49 -5.85 -15.05
CA GLU A 88 -20.48 -7.31 -14.96
C GLU A 88 -20.38 -7.76 -13.50
N GLN A 89 -21.15 -7.09 -12.63
CA GLN A 89 -21.43 -7.53 -11.26
C GLN A 89 -22.92 -7.43 -10.89
N ALA A 90 -23.81 -7.13 -11.84
CA ALA A 90 -25.27 -7.17 -11.65
C ALA A 90 -25.94 -8.46 -12.15
N ALA A 91 -25.17 -9.47 -12.58
CA ALA A 91 -25.70 -10.73 -13.11
C ALA A 91 -25.00 -11.97 -12.49
N ALA A 92 -25.30 -12.25 -11.23
CA ALA A 92 -25.15 -13.58 -10.62
C ALA A 92 -26.11 -13.73 -9.43
#